data_AF-A0A6S6RXS4-F1
#
_entry.id   AF-A0A6S6RXS4-F1
#
_cell.length_a   1.000
_cell.length_b   1.000
_cell.length_c   1.000
_cell.angle_alpha   90.00
_cell.angle_beta   90.00
_cell.angle_gamma   90.00
#
_symmetry.space_group_name_H-M   'P 1'
#
loop_
_entity.id
_entity.type
_entity.pdbx_description
1 polymer ?
#
loop_
_entity_poly.entity_id
_entity_poly.type
_entity_poly.pdbx_seq_one_letter_code
_entity_poly.pdbx_strand_id
1 'polypeptide(L)' 'KEVPYRIAPRRAGDIATCFADPSYAKEVLGWEAKLGIEEMCADGWQWQSNNPSGFR' A
#
# COMPACT_ATOMS: atom_id res chain seq x y z
N LYS A 1 -12.37 -13.98 -2.86
CA LYS A 1 -12.60 -14.44 -1.47
C LYS A 1 -12.83 -13.21 -0.62
N GLU A 2 -13.79 -13.24 0.29
CA GLU A 2 -13.96 -12.12 1.20
C GLU A 2 -12.82 -12.10 2.22
N VAL A 3 -12.32 -10.91 2.54
CA VAL A 3 -11.36 -10.70 3.62
C VAL A 3 -12.17 -10.26 4.84
N PRO A 4 -12.30 -11.10 5.89
CA PRO A 4 -13.10 -10.75 7.05
C PRO A 4 -12.49 -9.54 7.77
N TYR A 5 -13.31 -8.54 8.09
CA TYR A 5 -12.90 -7.34 8.83
C TYR A 5 -13.95 -6.95 9.87
N ARG A 6 -13.55 -6.10 10.84
CA ARG A 6 -14.45 -5.49 11.83
C ARG A 6 -14.07 -4.03 12.04
N ILE A 7 -15.05 -3.17 12.32
CA ILE A 7 -14.78 -1.80 12.72
C ILE A 7 -14.26 -1.79 14.16
N ALA A 8 -13.18 -1.05 14.40
CA ALA A 8 -12.53 -0.91 15.68
C ALA A 8 -12.33 0.58 16.02
N PRO A 9 -12.02 0.94 17.28
CA PRO A 9 -11.66 2.30 17.65
C PRO A 9 -10.49 2.83 16.80
N ARG A 10 -10.42 4.15 16.62
CA ARG A 10 -9.27 4.78 15.95
C ARG A 10 -7.99 4.49 16.72
N ARG A 11 -6.91 4.19 16.00
CA ARG A 11 -5.57 4.07 16.60
C ARG A 11 -5.04 5.47 16.90
N ALA A 12 -4.45 5.64 18.08
CA ALA A 12 -3.89 6.93 18.49
C ALA A 12 -2.81 7.39 17.50
N GLY A 13 -2.91 8.63 17.03
CA GLY A 13 -2.00 9.22 16.04
C GLY A 13 -2.47 9.15 14.58
N ASP A 14 -3.48 8.33 14.26
CA ASP A 14 -4.01 8.29 12.88
C ASP A 14 -4.82 9.57 12.59
N ILE A 15 -4.51 10.20 11.44
CA ILE A 15 -5.28 11.31 10.86
C ILE A 15 -6.31 10.79 9.85
N ALA A 16 -7.22 11.66 9.39
CA ALA A 16 -8.31 11.25 8.50
C ALA A 16 -7.85 10.87 7.08
N THR A 17 -7.08 11.74 6.42
CA THR A 17 -6.61 11.54 5.04
C THR A 17 -5.24 12.19 4.83
N CYS A 18 -4.41 11.58 3.99
CA CYS A 18 -3.12 12.11 3.57
C CYS A 18 -2.75 11.51 2.21
N PHE A 19 -2.40 12.36 1.25
CA PHE A 19 -1.95 11.98 -0.09
C PHE A 19 -1.03 13.07 -0.64
N ALA A 20 -0.26 12.75 -1.68
CA ALA A 20 0.74 13.64 -2.25
C ALA A 20 0.31 14.21 -3.60
N ASP A 21 0.76 15.43 -3.90
CA ASP A 21 0.95 15.89 -5.28
C ASP A 21 2.41 15.58 -5.69
N PRO A 22 2.65 14.60 -6.58
CA PRO A 22 3.99 14.19 -6.97
C PRO A 22 4.57 15.00 -8.14
N SER A 23 3.89 16.06 -8.60
CA SER A 23 4.28 16.85 -9.78
C SER A 23 5.75 17.31 -9.73
N TYR A 24 6.21 17.79 -8.58
CA TYR A 24 7.58 18.27 -8.42
C TYR A 24 8.63 17.17 -8.61
N ALA A 25 8.40 15.96 -8.07
CA ALA A 25 9.31 14.82 -8.24
C ALA A 25 9.41 14.41 -9.72
N LYS A 26 8.29 14.44 -10.43
CA LYS A 26 8.26 14.17 -11.87
C LYS A 26 9.03 15.22 -12.67
N GLU A 27 8.89 16.49 -12.32
CA GLU A 27 9.60 17.59 -12.99
C GLU A 27 11.12 17.50 -12.79
N VAL A 28 11.58 17.38 -11.54
CA VAL A 28 13.00 17.54 -11.23
C VAL A 28 13.81 16.24 -11.32
N LEU A 29 13.16 15.09 -11.11
CA LEU A 29 13.82 13.77 -11.16
C LEU A 29 13.47 12.98 -12.41
N GLY A 30 12.47 13.40 -13.18
CA GLY A 30 11.91 12.58 -14.27
C GLY A 30 11.26 11.28 -13.77
N TRP A 31 10.97 11.18 -12.48
CA TRP A 31 10.49 9.96 -11.84
C TRP A 31 8.99 10.04 -11.54
N GLU A 32 8.28 8.94 -11.76
CA GLU A 32 6.88 8.79 -11.34
C GLU A 32 6.58 7.34 -10.94
N ALA A 33 5.72 7.15 -9.94
CA ALA A 33 5.20 5.83 -9.59
C ALA A 33 4.31 5.31 -10.73
N LYS A 34 4.55 4.08 -11.18
CA LYS A 34 3.90 3.49 -12.37
C LYS A 34 2.84 2.43 -12.05
N LEU A 35 2.88 1.88 -10.83
CA LEU A 35 2.05 0.75 -10.40
C LEU A 35 0.86 1.26 -9.59
N GLY A 36 -0.31 0.68 -9.83
CA GLY A 36 -1.57 1.00 -9.16
C GLY A 36 -1.85 0.11 -7.95
N ILE A 37 -3.05 0.23 -7.40
CA ILE A 37 -3.44 -0.50 -6.19
C ILE A 37 -3.60 -2.01 -6.47
N GLU A 38 -3.97 -2.37 -7.69
CA GLU A 38 -4.15 -3.73 -8.15
C GLU A 38 -2.83 -4.50 -8.14
N GLU A 39 -1.77 -3.92 -8.71
CA GLU A 39 -0.43 -4.53 -8.72
C GLU A 39 0.12 -4.63 -7.30
N MET A 40 -0.04 -3.58 -6.47
CA MET A 40 0.35 -3.61 -5.06
C MET A 40 -0.31 -4.76 -4.30
N CYS A 41 -1.61 -4.98 -4.51
CA CYS A 41 -2.35 -6.07 -3.88
C CYS A 41 -1.89 -7.45 -4.38
N ALA A 42 -1.69 -7.59 -5.69
CA ALA A 42 -1.28 -8.85 -6.31
C ALA A 42 0.13 -9.28 -5.84
N ASP A 43 1.10 -8.37 -5.88
CA ASP A 43 2.48 -8.62 -5.47
C ASP A 43 2.56 -8.95 -3.97
N GLY A 44 1.84 -8.18 -3.14
CA GLY A 44 1.76 -8.43 -1.70
C GLY A 44 1.14 -9.80 -1.37
N TRP A 45 0.07 -10.17 -2.08
CA TRP A 45 -0.57 -11.48 -1.90
C TRP A 45 0.33 -12.63 -2.37
N GLN A 46 1.03 -12.46 -3.50
CA GLN A 46 1.95 -13.47 -4.02
C GLN A 46 3.10 -13.71 -3.02
N TRP A 47 3.71 -12.64 -2.51
CA TRP A 47 4.75 -12.73 -1.49
C TRP A 47 4.25 -13.47 -0.25
N GLN A 48 3.13 -13.03 0.33
CA GLN A 48 2.60 -13.59 1.57
C GLN A 48 2.14 -15.06 1.41
N SER A 49 1.59 -15.40 0.24
CA SER A 49 1.17 -16.78 -0.07
C SER A 49 2.37 -17.74 -0.16
N ASN A 50 3.48 -17.26 -0.74
CA ASN A 50 4.70 -18.06 -0.87
C ASN A 50 5.55 -18.07 0.41
N ASN A 51 5.39 -17.06 1.28
CA ASN A 51 6.17 -16.86 2.49
C ASN A 51 5.24 -16.64 3.70
N PRO A 52 4.44 -17.64 4.10
CA PRO A 52 3.40 -17.46 5.12
C PRO A 52 3.96 -17.05 6.48
N SER A 53 5.21 -17.43 6.78
CA SER A 53 5.92 -17.06 8.02
C SER A 53 7.04 -16.03 7.79
N GLY A 54 7.07 -15.38 6.63
CA GLY A 54 8.15 -14.45 6.24
C GLY A 54 9.43 -15.17 5.83
N PHE A 55 10.56 -14.48 5.98
CA PHE A 55 11.89 -15.01 5.67
C PHE A 55 12.30 -16.13 6.65
N ARG A 56 13.13 -17.06 6.15
CA ARG A 56 13.85 -18.07 6.94
C ARG A 56 15.33 -17.76 6.95
#